data_AF-A0A3D4M344-F1
#
_entry.id   AF-A0A3D4M344-F1
#
_cell.length_a   1.000
_cell.length_b   1.000
_cell.length_c   1.000
_cell.angle_alpha   90.00
_cell.angle_beta   90.00
_cell.angle_gamma   90.00
#
_symmetry.space_group_name_H-M   'P 1'
#
loop_
_entity.id
_entity.type
_entity.pdbx_description
1 polymer ?
#
loop_
_entity_poly.entity_id
_entity_poly.type
_entity_poly.pdbx_seq_one_letter_code
_entity_poly.pdbx_strand_id
1 'polypeptide(L)'
;MHPLAQLQPDLFWDINLTGLDWNKHKQLIVERVLERGSYKTFRITEEHYGKEVLKNIIRKISYMHPRDISFVKIYFQLQTEDLRCCSTVGP
;
A
#
# COMPACT_ATOMS: atom_id res chain seq x y z
N MET A 1 4.03 15.88 -15.32
CA MET A 1 3.75 16.17 -13.90
C MET A 1 4.41 15.11 -13.05
N HIS A 2 5.22 15.46 -12.05
CA HIS A 2 5.85 14.47 -11.17
C HIS A 2 4.78 13.89 -10.23
N PRO A 3 4.48 12.58 -10.31
CA PRO A 3 3.42 11.96 -9.49
C PRO A 3 3.69 12.05 -7.98
N LEU A 4 4.94 12.30 -7.58
CA LEU A 4 5.35 12.50 -6.19
C LEU A 4 4.75 13.75 -5.52
N ALA A 5 4.46 14.81 -6.28
CA ALA A 5 3.91 16.04 -5.72
C ALA A 5 2.47 15.88 -5.19
N GLN A 6 1.81 14.77 -5.55
CA GLN A 6 0.45 14.45 -5.09
C GLN A 6 0.43 13.53 -3.87
N LEU A 7 1.56 12.90 -3.53
CA LEU A 7 1.73 12.19 -2.27
C LEU A 7 2.12 13.21 -1.19
N GLN A 8 1.52 13.10 0.00
CA GLN A 8 1.87 13.97 1.12
C GLN A 8 3.37 13.86 1.41
N PRO A 9 4.12 14.98 1.46
CA PRO A 9 5.57 14.95 1.70
C PRO A 9 5.94 14.20 3.00
N ASP A 10 5.07 14.28 4.00
CA ASP A 10 5.26 13.67 5.32
C ASP A 10 5.19 12.13 5.31
N LEU A 11 4.72 11.51 4.24
CA LEU A 11 4.60 10.05 4.15
C LEU A 11 5.98 9.35 4.17
N PHE A 12 7.01 10.08 3.75
CA PHE A 12 8.36 9.54 3.52
C PHE A 12 9.46 10.37 4.19
N TRP A 13 9.14 11.14 5.24
CA TRP A 13 10.12 11.99 5.93
C TRP A 13 11.35 11.21 6.44
N ASP A 14 11.19 9.91 6.70
CA ASP A 14 12.25 8.99 7.16
C ASP A 14 13.07 8.35 6.02
N ILE A 15 12.74 8.62 4.76
CA ILE A 15 13.39 8.02 3.59
C ILE A 15 13.94 9.13 2.69
N ASN A 16 15.19 9.01 2.27
CA ASN A 16 15.75 9.93 1.29
C ASN A 16 15.02 9.73 -0.05
N LEU A 17 14.04 10.61 -0.34
CA LEU A 17 13.18 10.57 -1.52
C LEU A 17 13.87 10.93 -2.83
N THR A 18 15.18 11.24 -2.80
CA THR A 18 15.97 11.44 -4.01
C THR A 18 16.09 10.11 -4.79
N GLY A 19 15.10 9.86 -5.64
CA GLY A 19 15.04 8.64 -6.47
C GLY A 19 13.80 7.75 -6.26
N LEU A 20 12.74 8.21 -5.58
CA LEU A 20 11.50 7.43 -5.46
C LEU A 20 10.84 7.23 -6.84
N ASP A 21 11.13 6.09 -7.44
CA ASP A 21 10.52 5.59 -8.67
C ASP A 21 9.29 4.75 -8.33
N TRP A 22 8.12 5.13 -8.86
CA TRP A 22 6.84 4.45 -8.62
C TRP A 22 6.86 2.98 -9.07
N ASN A 23 7.53 2.68 -10.18
CA ASN A 23 7.58 1.31 -10.68
C ASN A 23 8.53 0.45 -9.84
N LYS A 24 9.71 0.98 -9.50
CA LYS A 24 10.73 0.25 -8.74
C LYS A 24 10.35 0.08 -7.27
N HIS A 25 9.64 1.05 -6.69
CA HIS A 25 9.32 1.09 -5.26
C HIS A 25 7.83 0.89 -4.96
N LYS A 26 7.07 0.30 -5.89
CA LYS A 26 5.61 0.10 -5.74
C LYS A 26 5.19 -0.50 -4.41
N GLN A 27 5.89 -1.52 -3.91
CA GLN A 27 5.56 -2.17 -2.65
C GLN A 27 5.70 -1.19 -1.47
N LEU A 28 6.85 -0.51 -1.37
CA LEU A 28 7.11 0.49 -0.35
C LEU A 28 6.07 1.61 -0.39
N ILE A 29 5.73 2.10 -1.58
CA ILE A 29 4.72 3.17 -1.74
C ILE A 29 3.36 2.70 -1.23
N VAL A 30 2.92 1.50 -1.62
CA VAL A 30 1.62 0.97 -1.20
C VAL A 30 1.56 0.76 0.31
N GLU A 31 2.60 0.18 0.90
CA GLU A 31 2.70 0.00 2.37
C GLU A 31 2.59 1.35 3.09
N ARG A 32 3.35 2.36 2.68
CA ARG A 32 3.31 3.69 3.32
C ARG A 32 1.98 4.40 3.14
N VAL A 33 1.35 4.26 1.98
CA VAL A 33 0.04 4.86 1.71
C VAL A 33 -1.05 4.21 2.56
N LEU A 34 -0.97 2.90 2.81
CA LEU A 34 -1.90 2.22 3.72
C LEU A 34 -1.68 2.64 5.17
N GLU A 35 -0.43 2.65 5.64
CA GLU A 35 -0.10 2.92 7.03
C GLU A 35 -0.35 4.38 7.44
N ARG A 36 -0.04 5.34 6.56
CA ARG A 36 0.03 6.77 6.90
C ARG A 36 -0.76 7.67 5.96
N GLY A 37 -1.24 7.13 4.84
CA GLY A 37 -1.84 7.92 3.77
C GLY A 37 -3.29 8.29 4.05
N SER A 38 -3.71 9.44 3.52
CA SER A 38 -5.13 9.77 3.45
C SER A 38 -5.85 8.90 2.42
N TYR A 39 -7.19 8.79 2.52
CA TYR A 39 -8.00 8.13 1.49
C TYR A 39 -7.77 8.73 0.08
N LYS A 40 -7.56 10.05 -0.01
CA LYS A 40 -7.21 10.72 -1.28
C LYS A 40 -5.90 10.17 -1.85
N THR A 41 -4.88 10.04 -1.01
CA THR A 41 -3.57 9.48 -1.39
C THR A 41 -3.71 8.02 -1.84
N PHE A 42 -4.52 7.23 -1.14
CA PHE A 42 -4.85 5.86 -1.51
C PHE A 42 -5.52 5.79 -2.89
N ARG A 43 -6.49 6.66 -3.17
CA ARG A 43 -7.17 6.74 -4.47
C ARG A 43 -6.23 7.10 -5.62
N ILE A 44 -5.33 8.06 -5.42
CA ILE A 44 -4.29 8.41 -6.41
C ILE A 44 -3.39 7.19 -6.69
N THR A 45 -3.02 6.46 -5.64
CA THR A 45 -2.18 5.26 -5.75
C THR A 45 -2.90 4.13 -6.49
N GLU A 46 -4.20 3.94 -6.24
CA GLU A 46 -5.05 3.01 -6.99
C GLU A 46 -5.20 3.42 -8.45
N GLU A 47 -5.43 4.70 -8.74
CA GLU A 47 -5.54 5.23 -10.11
C GLU A 47 -4.24 5.04 -10.90
N HIS A 48 -3.09 5.14 -10.22
CA HIS A 48 -1.78 4.96 -10.84
C HIS A 48 -1.45 3.50 -11.16
N TYR A 49 -1.58 2.59 -10.18
CA TYR A 49 -1.20 1.19 -10.37
C TYR A 49 -2.33 0.31 -10.93
N GLY A 50 -3.58 0.72 -10.74
CA GLY A 50 -4.76 -0.10 -10.98
C GLY A 50 -5.10 -1.01 -9.79
N LYS A 51 -6.40 -1.26 -9.62
CA LYS A 51 -6.96 -2.00 -8.48
C LYS A 51 -6.36 -3.40 -8.32
N GLU A 52 -6.20 -4.15 -9.40
CA GLU A 52 -5.66 -5.53 -9.36
C GLU A 52 -4.17 -5.58 -8.98
N VAL A 53 -3.38 -4.62 -9.46
CA VAL A 53 -1.96 -4.51 -9.09
C VAL A 53 -1.85 -4.17 -7.61
N LEU A 54 -2.65 -3.23 -7.13
CA LEU A 54 -2.70 -2.86 -5.71
C LEU A 54 -3.08 -4.07 -4.84
N LYS A 55 -4.13 -4.79 -5.22
CA LYS A 55 -4.59 -6.01 -4.54
C LYS A 55 -3.47 -7.06 -4.45
N ASN A 56 -2.73 -7.27 -5.54
CA ASN A 56 -1.62 -8.23 -5.57
C ASN A 56 -0.42 -7.81 -4.73
N ILE A 57 -0.15 -6.52 -4.61
CA ILE A 57 0.89 -6.00 -3.70
C ILE A 57 0.43 -6.20 -2.25
N ILE A 58 -0.81 -5.81 -1.92
CA ILE A 58 -1.38 -5.88 -0.57
C ILE A 58 -1.34 -7.29 0.01
N ARG A 59 -1.69 -8.31 -0.80
CA ARG A 59 -1.63 -9.72 -0.38
C ARG A 59 -0.24 -10.18 0.08
N LYS A 60 0.82 -9.52 -0.41
CA LYS A 60 2.22 -9.89 -0.14
C LYS A 60 2.84 -9.14 1.04
N ILE A 61 2.14 -8.14 1.59
CA ILE A 61 2.65 -7.37 2.72
C ILE A 61 2.80 -8.29 3.95
N SER A 62 3.99 -8.29 4.55
CA SER A 62 4.34 -9.17 5.67
C SER A 62 3.72 -8.74 7.00
N TYR A 63 3.38 -7.46 7.14
CA TYR A 63 2.77 -6.90 8.33
C TYR A 63 1.87 -5.72 7.97
N MET A 64 0.65 -5.69 8.50
CA MET A 64 -0.28 -4.56 8.41
C MET A 64 -0.94 -4.35 9.77
N HIS A 65 -1.27 -3.11 10.13
CA HIS A 65 -2.04 -2.87 11.35
C HIS A 65 -3.47 -3.41 11.23
N PRO A 66 -4.12 -3.79 12.35
CA PRO A 66 -5.49 -4.33 12.32
C PRO A 66 -6.52 -3.43 11.64
N ARG A 67 -6.35 -2.11 11.75
CA ARG A 67 -7.16 -1.11 11.04
C ARG A 67 -7.02 -1.26 9.53
N ASP A 68 -5.79 -1.36 9.04
CA ASP A 68 -5.49 -1.41 7.60
C ASP A 68 -5.93 -2.74 7.01
N ILE A 69 -5.74 -3.85 7.74
CA ILE A 69 -6.29 -5.17 7.41
C ILE A 69 -7.81 -5.09 7.23
N SER A 70 -8.50 -4.46 8.18
CA SER A 70 -9.97 -4.31 8.11
C SER A 70 -10.38 -3.50 6.87
N PHE A 71 -9.68 -2.40 6.60
CA PHE A 71 -9.91 -1.57 5.43
C PHE A 71 -9.72 -2.35 4.12
N VAL A 72 -8.57 -3.03 3.92
CA VAL A 72 -8.28 -3.72 2.67
C VAL A 72 -9.20 -4.93 2.44
N LYS A 73 -9.60 -5.65 3.52
CA LYS A 73 -10.57 -6.74 3.41
C LYS A 73 -11.90 -6.25 2.87
N ILE A 74 -12.43 -5.15 3.40
CA ILE A 74 -13.69 -4.56 2.95
C ILE A 74 -13.54 -4.01 1.52
N TYR A 75 -12.49 -3.24 1.27
CA TYR A 75 -12.30 -2.53 0.00
C TYR A 75 -12.05 -3.46 -1.20
N PHE A 76 -11.24 -4.51 -1.00
CA PHE A 76 -10.87 -5.47 -2.04
C PHE A 76 -11.66 -6.78 -1.98
N GLN A 77 -12.61 -6.90 -1.04
CA GLN A 77 -13.37 -8.11 -0.76
C GLN A 77 -12.43 -9.32 -0.54
N LEU A 78 -11.42 -9.13 0.30
CA LEU A 78 -10.42 -10.15 0.65
C LEU A 78 -10.80 -10.87 1.95
N GLN A 79 -10.44 -12.15 2.03
CA GLN A 79 -10.50 -12.92 3.27
C GLN A 79 -9.17 -12.83 4.03
N THR A 80 -9.12 -13.40 5.23
CA THR A 80 -7.91 -13.37 6.07
C THR A 80 -6.79 -14.19 5.43
N GLU A 81 -7.14 -15.28 4.78
CA GLU A 81 -6.24 -16.25 4.15
C GLU A 81 -5.60 -15.69 2.87
N ASP A 82 -6.21 -14.67 2.25
CA ASP A 82 -5.64 -13.93 1.12
C ASP A 82 -4.42 -13.10 1.53
N LEU A 83 -4.29 -12.74 2.81
CA LEU A 83 -3.29 -11.80 3.31
C LEU A 83 -2.13 -12.56 3.96
N ARG A 84 -0.91 -12.41 3.41
CA ARG A 84 0.30 -13.05 3.95
C ARG A 84 0.52 -12.76 5.44
N CYS A 85 0.26 -11.53 5.88
CA CYS A 85 0.43 -11.13 7.28
C CYS A 85 -0.57 -11.78 8.24
N CYS A 86 -1.66 -12.37 7.72
CA CYS A 86 -2.72 -12.98 8.53
C CYS A 86 -2.84 -14.49 8.31
N SER A 87 -2.31 -15.03 7.22
CA SER A 87 -2.27 -16.45 6.97
C SER A 87 -1.28 -17.11 7.95
N THR A 88 -1.79 -17.96 8.83
CA THR A 88 -0.96 -18.92 9.59
C THR A 88 -0.52 -20.04 8.64
N VAL A 89 0.36 -19.73 7.69
CA VAL A 89 1.12 -20.79 7.04
C VAL A 89 2.19 -21.18 8.05
N GLY A 90 1.84 -22.14 8.91
CA GLY A 90 2.82 -22.80 9.77
C GLY A 90 3.91 -23.43 8.90
N PRO A 91 5.18 -23.46 9.37
CA PRO A 91 6.22 -24.24 8.72
C PRO A 91 5.85 -25.73 8.64
#